data_AF-A0A7V4HF80-F1
#
_entry.id   AF-A0A7V4HF80-F1
#
_cell.length_a   1.000
_cell.length_b   1.000
_cell.length_c   1.000
_cell.angle_alpha   90.00
_cell.angle_beta   90.00
_cell.angle_gamma   90.00
#
_symmetry.space_group_name_H-M   'P 1'
#
loop_
_entity.id
_entity.type
_entity.pdbx_description
1 polymer ?
#
loop_
_entity_poly.entity_id
_entity_poly.type
_entity_poly.pdbx_seq_one_letter_code
_entity_poly.pdbx_strand_id
1 'polypeptide(L)'
;MDKTIEKALNEQINAELHSAYVYLAMSAHFAEQNLDVDYYMCSYYNPISRPASGEHVSGSEEVYRDENRRAMIARIRTLSRPVIHYKILAAGRNDPREAFRTAASAMRDSDAVCVGVFPKDNPRMIEEDLAIFEQAWRQSRAGGRTGRYEA
;
A
#
# COMPACT_ATOMS: atom_id res chain seq x y z
N MET A 1 33.45 2.74 6.36
CA MET A 1 32.95 3.42 5.15
C MET A 1 33.19 4.91 5.34
N ASP A 2 33.71 5.60 4.33
CA ASP A 2 33.95 7.04 4.42
C ASP A 2 32.62 7.79 4.51
N LYS A 3 32.50 8.74 5.45
CA LYS A 3 31.25 9.48 5.70
C LYS A 3 30.80 10.29 4.49
N THR A 4 31.75 10.69 3.64
CA THR A 4 31.48 11.40 2.39
C THR A 4 30.82 10.47 1.37
N ILE A 5 31.35 9.25 1.24
CA ILE A 5 30.82 8.21 0.34
C ILE A 5 29.43 7.75 0.80
N GLU A 6 29.24 7.54 2.09
CA GLU A 6 27.93 7.19 2.68
C GLU A 6 26.88 8.26 2.41
N LYS A 7 27.25 9.54 2.57
CA LYS A 7 26.38 10.67 2.26
C LYS A 7 25.99 10.69 0.77
N ALA A 8 26.94 10.52 -0.13
CA ALA A 8 26.67 10.53 -1.57
C ALA A 8 25.77 9.36 -2.01
N LEU A 9 25.99 8.16 -1.47
CA LEU A 9 25.11 7.00 -1.71
C LEU A 9 23.69 7.23 -1.20
N ASN A 10 23.56 7.80 0.00
CA ASN A 10 22.25 8.13 0.55
C ASN A 10 21.54 9.20 -0.29
N GLU A 11 22.24 10.23 -0.75
CA GLU A 11 21.68 11.26 -1.63
C GLU A 11 21.18 10.66 -2.96
N GLN A 12 21.95 9.76 -3.57
CA GLN A 12 21.55 9.09 -4.81
C GLN A 12 20.33 8.18 -4.62
N ILE A 13 20.34 7.31 -3.59
CA ILE A 13 19.21 6.42 -3.27
C ILE A 13 17.94 7.22 -2.98
N ASN A 14 18.07 8.35 -2.28
CA ASN A 14 16.96 9.25 -1.98
C ASN A 14 16.41 9.94 -3.24
N ALA A 15 17.27 10.32 -4.18
CA ALA A 15 16.84 10.88 -5.46
C ALA A 15 16.07 9.86 -6.31
N GLU A 16 16.54 8.60 -6.33
CA GLU A 16 15.88 7.50 -7.05
C GLU A 16 14.50 7.15 -6.45
N LEU A 17 14.40 7.09 -5.12
CA LEU A 17 13.13 6.83 -4.41
C LEU A 17 12.13 7.99 -4.51
N HIS A 18 12.63 9.23 -4.52
CA HIS A 18 11.81 10.43 -4.72
C HIS A 18 11.22 10.48 -6.13
N SER A 19 12.06 10.24 -7.14
CA SER A 19 11.62 10.08 -8.53
C SER A 19 10.56 8.98 -8.62
N ALA A 20 10.78 7.82 -8.00
CA ALA A 20 9.82 6.72 -8.00
C ALA A 20 8.46 7.08 -7.36
N TYR A 21 8.39 7.83 -6.26
CA TYR A 21 7.11 8.16 -5.61
C TYR A 21 6.29 9.19 -6.40
N VAL A 22 6.92 10.28 -6.84
CA VAL A 22 6.25 11.29 -7.67
C VAL A 22 5.89 10.69 -9.02
N TYR A 23 6.79 9.88 -9.59
CA TYR A 23 6.51 9.10 -10.80
C TYR A 23 5.37 8.13 -10.59
N LEU A 24 5.25 7.38 -9.48
CA LEU A 24 4.11 6.46 -9.29
C LEU A 24 2.78 7.21 -9.13
N ALA A 25 2.76 8.33 -8.40
CA ALA A 25 1.53 9.10 -8.19
C ALA A 25 1.11 9.88 -9.45
N MET A 26 2.05 10.48 -10.17
CA MET A 26 1.81 11.10 -11.48
C MET A 26 1.54 10.06 -12.56
N SER A 27 2.29 8.96 -12.63
CA SER A 27 2.05 7.83 -13.54
C SER A 27 0.67 7.27 -13.30
N ALA A 28 0.22 7.08 -12.05
CA ALA A 28 -1.14 6.63 -11.79
C ALA A 28 -2.22 7.63 -12.27
N HIS A 29 -1.98 8.94 -12.14
CA HIS A 29 -2.90 9.98 -12.62
C HIS A 29 -2.90 10.11 -14.16
N PHE A 30 -1.72 10.10 -14.78
CA PHE A 30 -1.54 10.20 -16.22
C PHE A 30 -1.78 8.88 -16.95
N ALA A 31 -1.70 7.73 -16.27
CA ALA A 31 -2.08 6.42 -16.81
C ALA A 31 -3.58 6.30 -17.05
N GLU A 32 -4.39 6.79 -16.11
CA GLU A 32 -5.83 6.98 -16.34
C GLU A 32 -6.14 8.00 -17.44
N GLN A 33 -5.14 8.78 -17.90
CA GLN A 33 -5.34 9.79 -18.93
C GLN A 33 -4.69 9.44 -20.29
N ASN A 34 -3.60 8.66 -20.37
CA ASN A 34 -2.86 8.28 -21.60
C ASN A 34 -1.63 7.34 -21.41
N LEU A 35 -1.41 6.70 -20.24
CA LEU A 35 -0.30 5.74 -20.03
C LEU A 35 -0.87 4.33 -19.84
N ASP A 36 -0.53 3.38 -20.72
CA ASP A 36 -1.00 2.00 -20.62
C ASP A 36 -0.21 1.23 -19.56
N VAL A 37 -0.69 1.26 -18.32
CA VAL A 37 -0.11 0.51 -17.20
C VAL A 37 -0.92 -0.75 -16.90
N ASP A 38 -0.23 -1.83 -16.53
CA ASP A 38 -0.86 -3.10 -16.20
C ASP A 38 -1.58 -3.07 -14.84
N TYR A 39 -1.07 -2.28 -13.89
CA TYR A 39 -1.63 -2.13 -12.54
C TYR A 39 -1.15 -0.84 -11.86
N TYR A 40 -1.81 -0.49 -10.75
CA TYR A 40 -1.39 0.58 -9.84
C TYR A 40 -0.88 0.00 -8.52
N MET A 41 0.10 0.64 -7.89
CA MET A 41 0.48 0.33 -6.51
C MET A 41 0.02 1.46 -5.59
N CYS A 42 -0.93 1.17 -4.71
CA CYS A 42 -1.63 2.17 -3.90
C CYS A 42 -1.29 2.00 -2.42
N SER A 43 -0.47 2.91 -1.88
CA SER A 43 -0.22 2.98 -0.44
C SER A 43 -1.45 3.48 0.31
N TYR A 44 -1.88 2.77 1.35
CA TYR A 44 -2.98 3.21 2.21
C TYR A 44 -2.68 4.49 2.98
N TYR A 45 -1.39 4.79 3.19
CA TYR A 45 -0.98 5.91 4.01
C TYR A 45 -0.04 6.81 3.22
N ASN A 46 -0.09 8.10 3.56
CA ASN A 46 0.96 9.06 3.26
C ASN A 46 1.83 9.23 4.52
N PRO A 47 2.77 8.29 4.79
CA PRO A 47 3.49 8.24 6.06
C PRO A 47 4.36 9.47 6.28
N ILE A 48 4.87 10.08 5.22
CA ILE A 48 5.68 11.28 5.29
C ILE A 48 5.06 12.28 4.32
N SER A 49 4.34 13.26 4.86
CA SER A 49 3.69 14.28 4.05
C SER A 49 4.75 15.17 3.38
N ARG A 50 4.64 15.34 2.07
CA ARG A 50 5.61 16.05 1.22
C ARG A 50 4.99 17.24 0.44
N PRO A 51 4.18 18.11 1.07
CA PRO A 51 3.47 19.16 0.34
C PRO A 51 4.40 20.32 -0.07
N ALA A 52 5.50 20.52 0.64
CA ALA A 52 6.44 21.64 0.39
C ALA A 52 7.69 21.21 -0.40
N SER A 53 8.19 19.99 -0.18
CA SER A 53 9.25 19.37 -0.98
C SER A 53 9.03 17.86 -1.04
N GLY A 54 9.38 17.24 -2.17
CA GLY A 54 9.31 15.80 -2.32
C GLY A 54 10.51 15.05 -1.71
N GLU A 55 11.51 15.76 -1.21
CA GLU A 55 12.72 15.16 -0.65
C GLU A 55 12.44 14.33 0.62
N HIS A 56 13.06 13.16 0.72
CA HIS A 56 13.05 12.37 1.95
C HIS A 56 13.92 13.03 3.03
N VAL A 57 13.28 13.62 4.04
CA VAL A 57 13.97 14.09 5.24
C VAL A 57 14.16 12.91 6.20
N SER A 58 15.40 12.43 6.31
CA SER A 58 15.77 11.36 7.25
C SER A 58 15.41 11.76 8.69
N GLY A 59 14.86 10.82 9.45
CA GLY A 59 14.39 11.07 10.83
C GLY A 59 12.97 11.65 10.93
N SER A 60 12.28 11.88 9.82
CA SER A 60 10.87 12.25 9.84
C SER A 60 10.03 11.13 10.46
N GLU A 61 9.17 11.48 11.41
CA GLU A 61 8.22 10.54 11.99
C GLU A 61 7.20 10.10 10.94
N GLU A 62 7.06 8.79 10.73
CA GLU A 62 6.03 8.25 9.85
C GLU A 62 4.65 8.28 10.52
N VAL A 63 3.65 8.87 9.85
CA VAL A 63 2.28 9.00 10.36
C VAL A 63 1.28 8.20 9.55
N TYR A 64 0.56 7.30 10.20
CA TYR A 64 -0.40 6.38 9.57
C TYR A 64 -1.85 6.78 9.84
N ARG A 65 -2.24 7.95 9.32
CA ARG A 65 -3.58 8.53 9.55
C ARG A 65 -4.69 7.75 8.86
N ASP A 66 -5.80 7.52 9.57
CA ASP A 66 -6.97 6.81 9.04
C ASP A 66 -7.61 7.55 7.84
N GLU A 67 -7.55 8.88 7.83
CA GLU A 67 -8.04 9.71 6.73
C GLU A 67 -7.36 9.34 5.41
N ASN A 68 -6.04 9.08 5.43
CA ASN A 68 -5.30 8.64 4.25
C ASN A 68 -5.83 7.31 3.73
N ARG A 69 -6.05 6.35 4.65
CA ARG A 69 -6.54 5.01 4.32
C ARG A 69 -7.92 5.08 3.66
N ARG A 70 -8.84 5.86 4.25
CA ARG A 70 -10.19 6.05 3.70
C ARG A 70 -10.14 6.74 2.34
N ALA A 71 -9.33 7.78 2.18
CA ALA A 71 -9.17 8.49 0.91
C ALA A 71 -8.60 7.59 -0.20
N MET A 72 -7.58 6.78 0.12
CA MET A 72 -6.99 5.86 -0.85
C MET A 72 -7.97 4.75 -1.24
N ILE A 73 -8.68 4.14 -0.28
CA ILE A 73 -9.70 3.12 -0.58
C ILE A 73 -10.80 3.71 -1.47
N ALA A 74 -11.24 4.94 -1.21
CA ALA A 74 -12.19 5.63 -2.07
C ALA A 74 -11.64 5.84 -3.50
N ARG A 75 -10.35 6.20 -3.64
CA ARG A 75 -9.69 6.36 -4.93
C ARG A 75 -9.56 5.03 -5.69
N ILE A 76 -9.18 3.94 -5.02
CA ILE A 76 -9.02 2.61 -5.63
C ILE A 76 -10.30 2.17 -6.36
N ARG A 77 -11.47 2.47 -5.79
CA ARG A 77 -12.78 2.16 -6.40
C ARG A 77 -13.03 2.84 -7.74
N THR A 78 -12.33 3.92 -8.05
CA THR A 78 -12.48 4.66 -9.31
C THR A 78 -11.45 4.27 -10.36
N LEU A 79 -10.49 3.38 -10.05
CA LEU A 79 -9.40 3.02 -10.97
C LEU A 79 -9.86 1.91 -11.92
N SER A 80 -9.42 1.98 -13.18
CA SER A 80 -9.81 1.01 -14.20
C SER A 80 -8.92 -0.24 -14.21
N ARG A 81 -7.70 -0.14 -13.72
CA ARG A 81 -6.70 -1.21 -13.69
C ARG A 81 -6.60 -1.89 -12.32
N PRO A 82 -6.10 -3.14 -12.26
CA PRO A 82 -5.76 -3.83 -11.02
C PRO A 82 -4.90 -2.98 -10.06
N VAL A 83 -5.05 -3.21 -8.77
CA VAL A 83 -4.33 -2.49 -7.72
C VAL A 83 -3.57 -3.46 -6.82
N ILE A 84 -2.31 -3.15 -6.56
CA ILE A 84 -1.53 -3.68 -5.46
C ILE A 84 -1.75 -2.78 -4.24
N HIS A 85 -2.47 -3.30 -3.25
CA HIS A 85 -2.71 -2.65 -1.97
C HIS A 85 -1.43 -2.69 -1.13
N TYR A 86 -0.87 -1.52 -0.84
CA TYR A 86 0.44 -1.39 -0.20
C TYR A 86 0.36 -0.70 1.17
N LYS A 87 1.30 -1.04 2.06
CA LYS A 87 1.41 -0.53 3.43
C LYS A 87 0.17 -0.75 4.30
N ILE A 88 -0.62 -1.79 4.04
CA ILE A 88 -1.88 -2.05 4.78
C ILE A 88 -1.66 -2.24 6.30
N LEU A 89 -0.48 -2.74 6.70
CA LEU A 89 -0.11 -2.98 8.11
C LEU A 89 0.50 -1.75 8.82
N ALA A 90 0.61 -0.59 8.17
CA ALA A 90 1.19 0.61 8.76
C ALA A 90 2.60 0.41 9.38
N ALA A 91 3.43 -0.38 8.69
CA ALA A 91 4.73 -0.85 9.17
C ALA A 91 4.63 -1.54 10.56
N GLY A 92 3.68 -2.45 10.69
CA GLY A 92 3.46 -3.27 11.88
C GLY A 92 2.68 -2.59 13.01
N ARG A 93 2.20 -1.35 12.83
CA ARG A 93 1.44 -0.61 13.84
C ARG A 93 -0.03 -1.02 13.93
N ASN A 94 -0.57 -1.59 12.86
CA ASN A 94 -1.93 -2.10 12.84
C ASN A 94 -1.98 -3.58 13.25
N ASP A 95 -3.07 -3.96 13.90
CA ASP A 95 -3.42 -5.37 14.06
C ASP A 95 -3.57 -6.03 12.66
N PRO A 96 -2.86 -7.15 12.39
CA PRO A 96 -2.92 -7.81 11.09
C PRO A 96 -4.34 -8.24 10.70
N ARG A 97 -5.16 -8.73 11.63
CA ARG A 97 -6.52 -9.22 11.32
C ARG A 97 -7.42 -8.08 10.86
N GLU A 98 -7.38 -6.95 11.55
CA GLU A 98 -8.13 -5.74 11.16
C GLU A 98 -7.65 -5.16 9.82
N ALA A 99 -6.33 -5.10 9.63
CA ALA A 99 -5.72 -4.58 8.41
C ALA A 99 -6.05 -5.44 7.18
N PHE A 100 -5.91 -6.78 7.28
CA PHE A 100 -6.27 -7.70 6.22
C PHE A 100 -7.78 -7.71 5.94
N ARG A 101 -8.64 -7.63 6.97
CA ARG A 101 -10.10 -7.50 6.77
C ARG A 101 -10.45 -6.24 6.00
N THR A 102 -9.85 -5.11 6.38
CA THR A 102 -10.00 -3.85 5.68
C THR A 102 -9.55 -3.96 4.22
N ALA A 103 -8.36 -4.52 3.97
CA ALA A 103 -7.83 -4.70 2.62
C ALA A 103 -8.75 -5.60 1.78
N ALA A 104 -9.11 -6.77 2.29
CA ALA A 104 -10.00 -7.73 1.62
C ALA A 104 -11.39 -7.16 1.30
N SER A 105 -11.90 -6.21 2.10
CA SER A 105 -13.17 -5.52 1.82
C SER A 105 -13.07 -4.47 0.72
N ALA A 106 -11.88 -3.92 0.48
CA ALA A 106 -11.62 -2.89 -0.52
C ALA A 106 -11.18 -3.47 -1.87
N MET A 107 -10.57 -4.65 -1.85
CA MET A 107 -10.02 -5.34 -3.01
C MET A 107 -11.09 -5.90 -3.95
N ARG A 108 -10.84 -5.76 -5.25
CA ARG A 108 -11.51 -6.45 -6.36
C ARG A 108 -10.81 -7.77 -6.66
N ASP A 109 -11.43 -8.62 -7.46
CA ASP A 109 -10.90 -9.97 -7.75
C ASP A 109 -9.57 -9.95 -8.51
N SER A 110 -9.26 -8.86 -9.21
CA SER A 110 -7.99 -8.66 -9.92
C SER A 110 -6.91 -7.98 -9.06
N ASP A 111 -7.23 -7.56 -7.84
CA ASP A 111 -6.30 -6.84 -6.97
C ASP A 111 -5.40 -7.80 -6.16
N ALA A 112 -4.28 -7.29 -5.65
CA ALA A 112 -3.35 -8.02 -4.79
C ALA A 112 -2.97 -7.20 -3.55
N VAL A 113 -2.39 -7.84 -2.53
CA VAL A 113 -1.82 -7.17 -1.35
C VAL A 113 -0.31 -7.39 -1.31
N CYS A 114 0.45 -6.31 -1.10
CA CYS A 114 1.89 -6.38 -0.85
C CYS A 114 2.17 -6.13 0.63
N VAL A 115 2.71 -7.15 1.31
CA VAL A 115 3.08 -7.12 2.74
C VAL A 115 4.57 -7.38 2.86
N GLY A 116 5.27 -6.53 3.62
CA GLY A 116 6.66 -6.77 3.99
C GLY A 116 6.73 -7.74 5.16
N VAL A 117 7.60 -8.75 5.04
CA VAL A 117 7.78 -9.81 6.06
C VAL A 117 9.20 -9.77 6.61
N PHE A 118 9.34 -9.99 7.91
CA PHE A 118 10.64 -10.09 8.59
C PHE A 118 10.69 -11.36 9.44
N PRO A 119 11.09 -12.51 8.85
CA PRO A 119 10.96 -13.82 9.49
C PRO A 119 11.96 -14.07 10.62
N LYS A 120 12.91 -13.16 10.87
CA LYS A 120 13.95 -13.33 11.90
C LYS A 120 13.35 -13.55 13.30
N ASP A 121 12.35 -12.73 13.64
CA ASP A 121 11.71 -12.78 14.96
C ASP A 121 10.50 -13.71 14.99
N ASN A 122 9.92 -13.98 13.82
CA ASN A 122 8.82 -14.95 13.65
C ASN A 122 9.00 -15.75 12.34
N PRO A 123 9.56 -16.97 12.40
CA PRO A 123 9.76 -17.82 11.22
C PRO A 123 8.47 -18.24 10.52
N ARG A 124 7.31 -18.18 11.20
CA ARG A 124 6.00 -18.54 10.66
C ARG A 124 5.18 -17.34 10.15
N MET A 125 5.75 -16.13 10.16
CA MET A 125 5.04 -14.90 9.79
C MET A 125 4.31 -15.01 8.45
N ILE A 126 4.94 -15.62 7.43
CA ILE A 126 4.33 -15.80 6.11
C ILE A 126 3.09 -16.71 6.18
N GLU A 127 3.19 -17.83 6.89
CA GLU A 127 2.08 -18.78 7.07
C GLU A 127 0.91 -18.14 7.83
N GLU A 128 1.23 -17.42 8.90
CA GLU A 128 0.25 -16.75 9.76
C GLU A 128 -0.47 -15.62 9.01
N ASP A 129 0.27 -14.77 8.30
CA ASP A 129 -0.30 -13.70 7.49
C ASP A 129 -1.18 -14.24 6.35
N LEU A 130 -0.74 -15.32 5.69
CA LEU A 130 -1.53 -15.97 4.63
C LEU A 130 -2.85 -16.53 5.18
N ALA A 131 -2.81 -17.21 6.32
CA ALA A 131 -4.01 -17.76 6.96
C ALA A 131 -5.01 -16.66 7.34
N ILE A 132 -4.53 -15.53 7.88
CA ILE A 132 -5.36 -14.38 8.22
C ILE A 132 -5.96 -13.75 6.95
N PHE A 133 -5.15 -13.56 5.91
CA PHE A 133 -5.60 -12.98 4.65
C PHE A 133 -6.66 -13.86 3.96
N GLU A 134 -6.43 -15.17 3.86
CA GLU A 134 -7.41 -16.09 3.27
C GLU A 134 -8.76 -16.06 4.00
N GLN A 135 -8.72 -16.01 5.33
CA GLN A 135 -9.93 -15.91 6.15
C GLN A 135 -10.69 -14.60 5.84
N ALA A 136 -9.97 -13.47 5.84
CA ALA A 136 -10.53 -12.16 5.53
C ALA A 136 -11.11 -12.10 4.11
N TRP A 137 -10.42 -12.70 3.13
CA TRP A 137 -10.86 -12.77 1.75
C TRP A 137 -12.15 -13.59 1.60
N ARG A 138 -12.19 -14.80 2.16
CA ARG A 138 -13.40 -15.65 2.12
C ARG A 138 -14.61 -14.94 2.74
N GLN A 139 -14.40 -14.25 3.87
CA GLN A 139 -15.46 -13.48 4.54
C GLN A 139 -15.96 -12.31 3.67
N SER A 140 -15.07 -11.58 3.01
CA SER A 140 -15.47 -10.44 2.17
C SER A 140 -16.28 -10.87 0.94
N ARG A 141 -16.00 -12.07 0.39
CA ARG A 141 -16.77 -12.64 -0.73
C ARG A 141 -18.10 -13.26 -0.28
N ALA A 142 -18.15 -13.88 0.91
CA ALA A 142 -19.36 -14.50 1.44
C ALA A 142 -20.47 -13.47 1.72
N GLY A 143 -20.11 -12.28 2.22
CA GLY A 143 -21.05 -11.18 2.48
C GLY A 143 -21.65 -10.53 1.22
N GLY A 144 -21.08 -10.80 0.02
CA GLY A 144 -21.61 -10.30 -1.26
C GLY A 144 -22.69 -11.18 -1.90
N ARG A 145 -22.89 -12.42 -1.41
CA ARG A 145 -23.86 -13.37 -1.98
C ARG A 145 -25.27 -13.26 -1.38
N THR A 146 -25.45 -12.54 -0.28
CA THR A 146 -26.76 -12.38 0.41
C THR A 146 -27.58 -11.19 -0.10
N GLY A 147 -27.10 -10.41 -1.08
CA GLY A 147 -27.78 -9.20 -1.60
C GLY A 147 -28.31 -9.30 -3.03
N ARG A 148 -28.33 -10.48 -3.66
CA ARG A 148 -28.89 -10.68 -5.02
C ARG A 148 -30.00 -11.71 -5.03
N TYR A 149 -31.02 -11.51 -4.21
CA TYR A 149 -32.36 -12.06 -4.39
C TYR A 149 -33.29 -11.20 -3.54
N GLU A 150 -33.79 -10.11 -4.12
CA GLU A 150 -35.12 -9.54 -3.89
C GLU A 150 -35.28 -8.26 -4.75
N ALA A 151 -36.44 -8.17 -5.40
CA ALA A 151 -36.92 -7.21 -6.40
C ALA A 151 -36.57 -7.52 -7.87
#